data_AF-A0A8D8HNP0-F1
#
_entry.id   AF-A0A8D8HNP0-F1
#
_cell.length_a   1.000
_cell.length_b   1.000
_cell.length_c   1.000
_cell.angle_alpha   90.00
_cell.angle_beta   90.00
_cell.angle_gamma   90.00
#
_symmetry.space_group_name_H-M   'P 1'
#
loop_
_entity.id
_entity.type
_entity.pdbx_description
1 polymer ?
#
loop_
_entity_poly.entity_id
_entity_poly.type
_entity_poly.pdbx_seq_one_letter_code
_entity_poly.pdbx_strand_id
1 'polypeptide(L)'
;MGDSSTDQQQSSTSTMKPTNGTENCSSVKTPFLIGVAGGTASGKSTVCKRIMEQLGQADMDHTQRQVVSISQDSFYRELTSAEKVRAEKGQFNFDHPDAFNEELMLKTLQDVLQGKKVEINEYDYRTNSVCPDRKLTIYPA
;
A
#
# COMPACT_ATOMS: atom_id res chain seq x y z
N MET A 1 -73.15 0.81 44.93
CA MET A 1 -73.50 1.28 43.56
C MET A 1 -72.37 2.21 43.17
N GLY A 2 -71.30 1.71 42.55
CA GLY A 2 -71.14 1.60 41.08
C GLY A 2 -70.55 2.94 40.57
N ASP A 3 -69.53 3.03 39.71
CA ASP A 3 -68.73 2.06 38.99
C ASP A 3 -67.55 2.83 38.33
N SER A 4 -66.54 2.10 37.86
CA SER A 4 -65.73 2.40 36.66
C SER A 4 -64.60 3.47 36.63
N SER A 5 -63.38 2.91 36.46
CA SER A 5 -62.47 3.12 35.32
C SER A 5 -61.43 4.26 35.32
N THR A 6 -60.20 3.84 35.64
CA THR A 6 -58.98 3.89 34.82
C THR A 6 -58.81 5.02 33.80
N ASP A 7 -57.78 5.84 33.99
CA ASP A 7 -56.79 6.05 32.94
C ASP A 7 -55.39 6.28 33.51
N GLN A 8 -54.45 5.48 33.03
CA GLN A 8 -53.02 5.59 33.29
C GLN A 8 -52.41 6.57 32.30
N GLN A 9 -51.52 7.44 32.78
CA GLN A 9 -50.37 7.81 31.95
C GLN A 9 -49.14 8.08 32.84
N GLN A 10 -48.32 7.05 32.98
CA GLN A 10 -46.95 7.15 33.49
C GLN A 10 -46.09 7.81 32.39
N SER A 11 -45.55 8.99 32.68
CA SER A 11 -44.52 9.62 31.86
C SER A 11 -43.15 9.08 32.29
N SER A 12 -42.57 8.26 31.43
CA SER A 12 -41.24 7.68 31.59
C SER A 12 -40.17 8.74 31.34
N THR A 13 -39.64 9.37 32.39
CA THR A 13 -38.40 10.14 32.28
C THR A 13 -37.23 9.17 32.12
N SER A 14 -36.79 9.04 30.87
CA SER A 14 -35.61 8.30 30.43
C SER A 14 -34.35 8.80 31.15
N THR A 15 -33.78 7.95 32.00
CA THR A 15 -32.44 8.13 32.55
C THR A 15 -31.42 8.02 31.42
N MET A 16 -30.93 9.16 30.92
CA MET A 16 -29.80 9.21 30.00
C MET A 16 -28.54 8.73 30.71
N LYS A 17 -28.11 7.51 30.39
CA LYS A 17 -26.74 7.05 30.69
C LYS A 17 -25.76 7.88 29.86
N PRO A 18 -24.67 8.40 30.45
CA PRO A 18 -23.56 8.91 29.65
C PRO A 18 -22.91 7.69 28.97
N THR A 19 -23.15 7.52 27.68
CA THR A 19 -22.31 6.65 26.87
C THR A 19 -20.95 7.33 26.77
N ASN A 20 -20.02 6.89 27.61
CA ASN A 20 -18.59 7.08 27.34
C ASN A 20 -18.37 6.53 25.93
N GLY A 21 -18.17 7.46 24.99
CA GLY A 21 -17.63 7.12 23.68
C GLY A 21 -16.31 6.43 23.95
N THR A 22 -16.29 5.12 23.78
CA THR A 22 -15.07 4.37 23.60
C THR A 22 -14.43 4.95 22.35
N GLU A 23 -13.55 5.93 22.53
CA GLU A 23 -12.55 6.25 21.52
C GLU A 23 -11.70 4.99 21.40
N ASN A 24 -12.10 4.11 20.49
CA ASN A 24 -11.23 3.08 19.96
C ASN A 24 -10.15 3.82 19.17
N CYS A 25 -9.18 4.37 19.89
CA CYS A 25 -7.90 4.75 19.32
C CYS A 25 -7.19 3.43 19.02
N SER A 26 -7.61 2.76 17.94
CA SER A 26 -6.73 1.83 17.25
C SER A 26 -5.54 2.67 16.84
N SER A 27 -4.44 2.58 17.59
CA SER A 27 -3.18 3.22 17.27
C SER A 27 -2.73 2.64 15.93
N VAL A 28 -3.11 3.28 14.83
CA VAL A 28 -2.70 2.88 13.48
C VAL A 28 -1.18 2.96 13.50
N LYS A 29 -0.52 1.80 13.45
CA LYS A 29 0.94 1.76 13.41
C LYS A 29 1.34 2.40 12.10
N THR A 30 1.95 3.57 12.18
CA THR A 30 2.45 4.25 10.99
C THR A 30 3.62 3.43 10.44
N PRO A 31 3.58 2.97 9.19
CA PRO A 31 4.67 2.17 8.64
C PRO A 31 5.91 3.05 8.46
N PHE A 32 7.08 2.44 8.62
CA PHE A 32 8.36 3.11 8.49
C PHE A 32 8.91 2.95 7.07
N LEU A 33 9.11 4.07 6.36
CA LEU A 33 9.64 4.07 4.99
C LEU A 33 11.16 4.29 5.00
N ILE A 34 11.89 3.36 4.39
CA ILE A 34 13.35 3.45 4.22
C ILE A 34 13.64 3.60 2.73
N GLY A 35 14.14 4.77 2.32
CA GLY A 35 14.60 5.00 0.95
C GLY A 35 16.04 4.52 0.76
N VAL A 36 16.27 3.64 -0.22
CA VAL A 36 17.62 3.16 -0.60
C VAL A 36 17.93 3.65 -2.02
N ALA A 37 18.78 4.67 -2.13
CA ALA A 37 19.19 5.27 -3.40
C ALA A 37 20.68 5.04 -3.71
N GLY A 38 21.08 5.25 -4.97
CA GLY A 38 22.46 5.08 -5.44
C GLY A 38 22.55 4.66 -6.91
N GLY A 39 23.75 4.74 -7.49
CA GLY A 39 23.97 4.41 -8.91
C GLY A 39 23.62 2.97 -9.30
N THR A 40 23.44 2.72 -10.59
CA THR A 40 23.28 1.36 -11.12
C THR A 40 24.47 0.49 -10.72
N ALA A 41 24.21 -0.77 -10.39
CA ALA A 41 25.19 -1.74 -9.88
C ALA A 41 25.88 -1.41 -8.54
N SER A 42 25.41 -0.40 -7.78
CA SER A 42 25.94 -0.13 -6.43
C SER A 42 25.54 -1.17 -5.36
N GLY A 43 24.66 -2.12 -5.68
CA GLY A 43 24.25 -3.20 -4.77
C GLY A 43 22.99 -2.93 -3.94
N LYS A 44 22.20 -1.88 -4.25
CA LYS A 44 20.96 -1.53 -3.53
C LYS A 44 20.03 -2.73 -3.32
N SER A 45 19.68 -3.42 -4.41
CA SER A 45 18.77 -4.57 -4.39
C SER A 45 19.33 -5.72 -3.55
N THR A 46 20.65 -5.91 -3.56
CA THR A 46 21.34 -6.91 -2.73
C THR A 46 21.27 -6.55 -1.25
N VAL A 47 21.45 -5.27 -0.90
CA VAL A 47 21.34 -4.80 0.48
C VAL A 47 19.90 -4.96 0.99
N CYS A 48 18.90 -4.52 0.22
CA CYS A 48 17.49 -4.70 0.58
C CYS A 48 17.15 -6.17 0.79
N LYS A 49 17.63 -7.06 -0.10
CA LYS A 49 17.44 -8.50 0.02
C LYS A 49 18.05 -9.06 1.31
N ARG A 50 19.29 -8.70 1.62
CA ARG A 50 19.96 -9.14 2.85
C ARG A 50 19.26 -8.64 4.12
N ILE A 51 18.70 -7.43 4.11
CA ILE A 51 17.92 -6.92 5.24
C ILE A 51 16.66 -7.77 5.44
N MET A 52 15.94 -8.08 4.37
CA MET A 52 14.75 -8.96 4.45
C MET A 52 15.10 -10.38 4.96
N GLU A 53 16.23 -10.93 4.51
CA GLU A 53 16.75 -12.23 4.98
C GLU A 53 17.08 -12.19 6.48
N GLN A 54 17.80 -11.16 6.95
CA GLN A 54 18.19 -11.04 8.36
C GLN A 54 17.02 -10.78 9.31
N LEU A 55 15.97 -10.10 8.84
CA LEU A 55 14.75 -9.86 9.62
C LEU A 55 13.81 -11.08 9.65
N GLY A 56 14.22 -12.21 9.07
CA GLY A 56 13.42 -13.45 9.02
C GLY A 56 12.15 -13.31 8.18
N GLN A 57 12.02 -12.24 7.39
CA GLN A 57 10.82 -11.94 6.60
C GLN A 57 10.79 -12.70 5.27
N ALA A 58 11.90 -13.35 4.88
CA ALA A 58 12.00 -14.11 3.65
C ALA A 58 11.03 -15.30 3.60
N ASP A 59 10.84 -16.00 4.72
CA ASP A 59 10.03 -17.23 4.83
C ASP A 59 8.64 -16.99 5.46
N MET A 60 8.29 -15.74 5.79
CA MET A 60 6.98 -15.40 6.35
C MET A 60 5.94 -15.21 5.26
N ASP A 61 4.73 -15.68 5.56
CA ASP A 61 3.54 -15.55 4.71
C ASP A 61 3.26 -14.07 4.42
N HIS A 62 2.77 -13.76 3.21
CA HIS A 62 2.66 -12.38 2.71
C HIS A 62 1.74 -11.49 3.57
N THR A 63 0.84 -12.10 4.34
CA THR A 63 -0.08 -11.44 5.27
C THR A 63 0.54 -11.10 6.62
N GLN A 64 1.68 -11.71 6.97
CA GLN A 64 2.38 -11.52 8.24
C GLN A 64 3.74 -10.82 8.06
N ARG A 65 4.13 -10.53 6.81
CA ARG A 65 5.35 -9.76 6.53
C ARG A 65 5.22 -8.34 7.06
N GLN A 66 6.09 -7.99 7.99
CA GLN A 66 6.22 -6.64 8.55
C GLN A 66 7.11 -5.74 7.70
N VAL A 67 7.88 -6.33 6.77
CA VAL A 67 8.79 -5.61 5.88
C VAL A 67 8.50 -5.96 4.44
N VAL A 68 8.32 -4.93 3.61
CA VAL A 68 8.12 -5.07 2.17
C VAL A 68 9.15 -4.23 1.44
N SER A 69 9.75 -4.80 0.39
CA SER A 69 10.64 -4.08 -0.53
C SER A 69 9.86 -3.66 -1.76
N ILE A 70 9.83 -2.36 -2.04
CA ILE A 70 9.25 -1.79 -3.26
C ILE A 70 10.40 -1.34 -4.15
N SER A 71 10.43 -1.78 -5.42
CA SER A 71 11.41 -1.27 -6.39
C SER A 71 10.83 -0.11 -7.18
N GLN A 72 11.64 0.92 -7.43
CA GLN A 72 11.26 2.03 -8.32
C GLN A 72 10.98 1.54 -9.75
N ASP A 73 11.63 0.45 -10.15
CA ASP A 73 11.48 -0.15 -11.48
C ASP A 73 10.04 -0.64 -11.74
N SER A 74 9.27 -0.98 -10.70
CA SER A 74 7.86 -1.36 -10.85
C SER A 74 6.98 -0.19 -11.31
N PHE A 75 7.49 1.05 -11.24
CA PHE A 75 6.79 2.25 -11.65
C PHE A 75 7.27 2.77 -13.02
N TYR A 76 7.95 1.96 -13.83
CA TYR A 76 8.14 2.32 -15.24
C TYR A 76 6.77 2.48 -15.91
N ARG A 77 6.63 3.54 -16.69
CA ARG A 77 5.43 3.75 -17.49
C ARG A 77 5.33 2.70 -18.59
N GLU A 78 4.10 2.47 -19.04
CA GLU A 78 3.91 1.69 -20.25
C GLU A 78 4.43 2.46 -21.47
N LEU A 79 5.30 1.81 -22.24
CA LEU A 79 5.85 2.39 -23.46
C LEU A 79 4.84 2.28 -24.61
N THR A 80 4.77 3.32 -25.43
CA THR A 80 4.02 3.27 -26.69
C THR A 80 4.69 2.31 -27.67
N SER A 81 3.96 1.84 -28.70
CA SER A 81 4.52 0.93 -29.72
C SER A 81 5.79 1.49 -30.38
N ALA A 82 5.84 2.80 -30.63
CA ALA A 82 7.01 3.46 -31.20
C ALA A 82 8.20 3.48 -30.23
N GLU A 83 7.95 3.67 -28.93
CA GLU A 83 8.97 3.66 -27.89
C GLU A 83 9.48 2.25 -27.59
N LYS A 84 8.61 1.22 -27.65
CA LYS A 84 9.04 -0.18 -27.53
C LYS A 84 10.05 -0.54 -28.62
N VAL A 85 9.79 -0.15 -29.87
CA VAL A 85 10.73 -0.36 -30.98
C VAL A 85 12.06 0.39 -30.75
N ARG A 86 12.04 1.57 -30.12
CA ARG A 86 13.27 2.30 -29.75
C ARG A 86 13.99 1.62 -28.59
N ALA A 87 13.27 1.16 -27.58
CA ALA A 87 13.80 0.45 -26.42
C ALA A 87 14.49 -0.87 -26.82
N GLU A 88 13.88 -1.65 -27.72
CA GLU A 88 14.48 -2.86 -28.30
C GLU A 88 15.80 -2.57 -29.03
N LYS A 89 15.95 -1.36 -29.58
CA LYS A 89 17.18 -0.89 -30.22
C LYS A 89 18.17 -0.21 -29.26
N GLY A 90 17.87 -0.17 -27.96
CA GLY A 90 18.67 0.53 -26.95
C GLY A 90 18.65 2.05 -27.08
N GLN A 91 17.66 2.62 -27.78
CA GLN A 91 17.53 4.06 -28.05
C GLN A 91 16.48 4.73 -27.15
N PHE A 92 16.04 4.06 -26.09
CA PHE A 92 15.15 4.62 -25.08
C PHE A 92 15.92 4.85 -23.79
N ASN A 93 15.78 6.05 -23.21
CA ASN A 93 16.45 6.39 -21.96
C ASN A 93 15.55 6.03 -20.77
N PHE A 94 15.85 4.92 -20.12
CA PHE A 94 15.14 4.47 -18.92
C PHE A 94 15.53 5.26 -17.65
N ASP A 95 16.63 6.01 -17.68
CA ASP A 95 17.08 6.81 -16.52
C ASP A 95 16.46 8.23 -16.50
N HIS A 96 15.64 8.58 -17.50
CA HIS A 96 14.96 9.87 -17.53
C HIS A 96 13.72 9.86 -16.60
N PRO A 97 13.43 10.93 -15.84
CA PRO A 97 12.24 11.01 -14.98
C PRO A 97 10.94 10.67 -15.72
N ASP A 98 10.79 11.13 -16.97
CA ASP A 98 9.64 10.81 -17.84
C ASP A 98 9.44 9.32 -18.15
N ALA A 99 10.42 8.44 -17.88
CA ALA A 99 10.24 7.00 -18.01
C ALA A 99 9.45 6.40 -16.83
N PHE A 100 9.35 7.12 -15.72
CA PHE A 100 8.65 6.69 -14.52
C PHE A 100 7.27 7.31 -14.42
N ASN A 101 6.33 6.56 -13.85
CA ASN A 101 5.04 7.06 -13.42
C ASN A 101 5.18 7.58 -11.98
N GLU A 102 5.71 8.80 -11.84
CA GLU A 102 5.95 9.44 -10.55
C GLU A 102 4.64 9.65 -9.76
N GLU A 103 3.54 9.96 -10.43
CA GLU A 103 2.22 10.13 -9.81
C GLU A 103 1.74 8.82 -9.16
N LEU A 104 1.86 7.70 -9.87
CA LEU A 104 1.51 6.38 -9.34
C LEU A 104 2.42 6.03 -8.16
N MET A 105 3.73 6.26 -8.28
CA MET A 105 4.69 6.02 -7.21
C MET A 105 4.34 6.81 -5.96
N LEU A 106 4.11 8.12 -6.08
CA LEU A 106 3.76 8.99 -4.96
C LEU A 106 2.46 8.54 -4.30
N LYS A 107 1.42 8.25 -5.09
CA LYS A 107 0.13 7.77 -4.59
C LYS A 107 0.28 6.45 -3.84
N THR A 108 1.01 5.49 -4.40
CA THR A 108 1.29 4.20 -3.77
C THR A 108 1.99 4.38 -2.43
N LEU A 109 3.03 5.21 -2.35
CA LEU A 109 3.74 5.47 -1.10
C LEU A 109 2.85 6.15 -0.05
N GLN A 110 2.01 7.09 -0.46
CA GLN A 110 1.04 7.74 0.43
C GLN A 110 0.00 6.75 0.96
N ASP A 111 -0.55 5.90 0.10
CA ASP A 111 -1.53 4.88 0.51
C ASP A 111 -0.91 3.86 1.47
N VAL A 112 0.35 3.45 1.24
CA VAL A 112 1.11 2.62 2.18
C VAL A 112 1.27 3.33 3.52
N LEU A 113 1.71 4.59 3.53
CA LEU A 113 1.88 5.38 4.76
C LEU A 113 0.57 5.60 5.53
N GLN A 114 -0.57 5.59 4.84
CA GLN A 114 -1.91 5.66 5.43
C GLN A 114 -2.43 4.32 5.93
N GLY A 115 -1.65 3.23 5.81
CA GLY A 115 -2.09 1.90 6.20
C GLY A 115 -3.22 1.36 5.31
N LYS A 116 -3.23 1.70 4.02
CA LYS A 116 -4.13 1.10 3.04
C LYS A 116 -3.46 -0.09 2.37
N LYS A 117 -4.26 -1.07 1.97
CA LYS A 117 -3.81 -2.15 1.09
C LYS A 117 -3.46 -1.54 -0.27
N VAL A 118 -2.25 -1.83 -0.78
CA VAL A 118 -1.81 -1.37 -2.10
C VAL A 118 -1.39 -2.56 -2.96
N GLU A 119 -1.72 -2.50 -4.25
CA GLU A 119 -1.31 -3.48 -5.25
C GLU A 119 -0.47 -2.77 -6.30
N ILE A 120 0.74 -3.27 -6.54
CA ILE A 120 1.70 -2.72 -7.49
C ILE A 120 1.96 -3.79 -8.55
N ASN A 121 1.79 -3.45 -9.82
CA ASN A 121 2.10 -4.38 -10.91
C ASN A 121 3.62 -4.55 -11.06
N GLU A 122 4.07 -5.75 -11.35
CA GLU A 122 5.48 -5.98 -11.70
C GLU A 122 5.76 -5.48 -13.12
N TYR A 123 6.97 -4.96 -13.33
CA TYR A 123 7.46 -4.57 -14.64
C TYR A 123 8.32 -5.69 -15.24
N ASP A 124 8.02 -6.10 -16.48
CA ASP A 124 8.83 -7.08 -17.21
C ASP A 124 9.86 -6.37 -18.10
N TYR A 125 11.13 -6.48 -17.73
CA TYR A 125 12.27 -5.93 -18.47
C TYR A 125 12.50 -6.59 -19.83
N ARG A 126 11.99 -7.81 -20.06
CA ARG A 126 12.17 -8.53 -21.32
C ARG A 126 11.21 -8.01 -22.39
N THR A 127 10.00 -7.64 -22.00
CA THR A 127 8.96 -7.13 -22.89
C THR A 127 8.75 -5.62 -22.79
N ASN A 128 9.48 -4.95 -21.89
CA ASN A 128 9.34 -3.51 -21.59
C ASN A 128 7.88 -3.11 -21.32
N SER A 129 7.17 -3.94 -20.54
CA SER A 129 5.74 -3.79 -20.30
C SER A 129 5.37 -4.15 -18.87
N VAL A 130 4.30 -3.52 -18.39
CA VAL A 130 3.70 -3.84 -17.10
C VAL A 130 3.00 -5.21 -17.20
N CYS A 131 3.28 -6.11 -16.26
CA CYS A 131 2.64 -7.42 -16.19
C CYS A 131 1.39 -7.32 -15.30
N PRO A 132 0.17 -7.49 -15.84
CA PRO A 132 -1.05 -7.42 -15.05
C PRO A 132 -1.26 -8.65 -14.15
N ASP A 133 -0.65 -9.79 -14.49
CA ASP A 133 -0.81 -11.04 -13.75
C ASP A 133 0.10 -11.15 -12.52
N ARG A 134 1.20 -10.40 -12.50
CA ARG A 134 2.15 -10.37 -11.38
C ARG A 134 2.02 -9.07 -10.61
N LYS A 135 1.56 -9.18 -9.37
CA LYS A 135 1.32 -8.03 -8.50
C LYS A 135 1.96 -8.23 -7.14
N LEU A 136 2.71 -7.22 -6.70
CA LEU A 136 3.15 -7.09 -5.32
C LEU A 136 1.99 -6.48 -4.52
N THR A 137 1.46 -7.25 -3.58
CA THR A 137 0.43 -6.77 -2.64
C THR A 137 1.07 -6.41 -1.31
N ILE A 138 0.80 -5.18 -0.85
CA ILE A 138 1.27 -4.66 0.44
C ILE A 138 0.07 -4.58 1.37
N TYR A 139 0.16 -5.30 2.48
CA TYR A 139 -0.83 -5.25 3.54
C TYR A 139 -0.41 -4.23 4.60
N PRO A 140 -1.37 -3.47 5.15
CA PRO A 140 -1.09 -2.59 6.28
C PRO A 140 -0.77 -3.39 7.55
N ALA A 141 0.09 -2.81 8.39
CA ALA A 141 0.60 -3.40 9.63
C ALA A 141 -0.23 -3.05 10.88
#